data_AF-A0A2S7NXS5-F1
#
_entry.id   AF-A0A2S7NXS5-F1
#
_cell.length_a   1.000
_cell.length_b   1.000
_cell.length_c   1.000
_cell.angle_alpha   90.00
_cell.angle_beta   90.00
_cell.angle_gamma   90.00
#
_symmetry.space_group_name_H-M   'P 1'
#
loop_
_entity.id
_entity.type
_entity.pdbx_description
1 polymer ?
#
loop_
_entity_poly.entity_id
_entity_poly.type
_entity_poly.pdbx_seq_one_letter_code
_entity_poly.pdbx_strand_id
1 'polypeptide(L)'
;MAQITGLRFQLGLTSENSQNIVVEAYSPLGNNIYNLPRAVDDSTVVSLASDIGKDPAQVLISWAIQRGTVVLPKSVTPSRIKSNLQTFELSDDVFQKILSLDRHHRYNFPARLGVDIFDEVSPESLRKSVEDWKEAQRKLRAGQ
;
A
#
# COMPACT_ATOMS: atom_id res chain seq x y z
N MET A 1 -23.82 -7.35 17.94
CA MET A 1 -22.84 -6.84 18.93
C MET A 1 -21.57 -7.68 18.81
N ALA A 2 -20.73 -7.42 17.80
CA ALA A 2 -19.43 -8.08 17.68
C ALA A 2 -18.45 -7.33 18.58
N GLN A 3 -18.05 -7.97 19.69
CA GLN A 3 -17.06 -7.42 20.60
C GLN A 3 -15.69 -7.46 19.92
N ILE A 4 -15.14 -6.27 19.64
CA ILE A 4 -13.73 -6.09 19.28
C ILE A 4 -12.95 -5.99 20.59
N THR A 5 -12.79 -7.10 21.31
CA THR A 5 -11.96 -7.20 22.51
C THR A 5 -10.76 -8.04 22.16
N GLY A 6 -9.60 -7.40 21.93
CA GLY A 6 -8.34 -8.16 21.81
C GLY A 6 -7.20 -7.53 21.02
N LEU A 7 -7.37 -6.39 20.36
CA LEU A 7 -6.24 -5.71 19.72
C LEU A 7 -5.43 -4.95 20.78
N ARG A 8 -4.49 -5.64 21.43
CA ARG A 8 -3.31 -4.96 22.00
C ARG A 8 -2.52 -4.44 20.81
N PHE A 9 -2.67 -3.16 20.51
CA PHE A 9 -1.73 -2.43 19.64
C PHE A 9 -0.39 -2.37 20.39
N GLN A 10 0.44 -3.40 20.23
CA GLN A 10 1.86 -3.27 20.49
C GLN A 10 2.37 -2.33 19.40
N LEU A 11 2.47 -1.03 19.73
CA LEU A 11 3.05 -0.03 18.84
C LEU A 11 4.50 -0.46 18.56
N GLY A 12 4.69 -1.20 17.47
CA GLY A 12 6.00 -1.61 16.98
C GLY A 12 6.75 -0.35 16.60
N LEU A 13 7.69 0.04 17.44
CA LEU A 13 8.57 1.18 17.23
C LEU A 13 9.49 0.85 16.04
N THR A 14 9.17 1.35 14.84
CA THR A 14 10.21 1.59 13.82
C THR A 14 11.15 2.67 14.36
N SER A 15 12.39 2.71 13.87
CA SER A 15 13.44 3.63 14.34
C SER A 15 13.07 5.13 14.33
N GLU A 16 11.99 5.53 13.67
CA GLU A 16 11.50 6.91 13.61
C GLU A 16 10.62 7.32 14.82
N ASN A 17 10.24 6.38 15.70
CA ASN A 17 9.14 6.56 16.64
C ASN A 17 9.50 7.30 17.95
N SER A 18 10.57 8.09 17.97
CA SER A 18 10.97 8.90 19.14
C SER A 18 10.03 10.08 19.43
N GLN A 19 9.14 10.41 18.48
CA GLN A 19 8.27 11.59 18.52
C GLN A 19 6.78 11.26 18.71
N ASN A 20 6.43 10.03 19.10
CA ASN A 20 5.03 9.58 19.22
C ASN A 20 4.21 9.77 17.93
N ILE A 21 4.83 9.55 16.76
CA ILE A 21 4.16 9.65 15.46
C ILE A 21 3.67 8.28 15.04
N VAL A 22 2.35 8.14 14.89
CA VAL A 22 1.74 6.92 14.37
C VAL A 22 1.76 6.93 12.85
N VAL A 23 2.25 5.85 12.23
CA VAL A 23 2.32 5.71 10.77
C VAL A 23 1.07 5.03 10.24
N GLU A 24 0.45 5.66 9.23
CA GLU A 24 -0.69 5.11 8.51
C GLU A 24 -0.30 4.69 7.08
N ALA A 25 -0.50 3.42 6.75
CA ALA A 25 -0.22 2.85 5.45
C ALA A 25 -1.36 3.13 4.47
N TYR A 26 -1.12 4.06 3.53
CA TYR A 26 -1.98 4.27 2.37
C TYR A 26 -1.65 3.27 1.24
N SER A 27 -2.63 2.98 0.39
CA SER A 27 -2.51 1.99 -0.70
C SER A 27 -1.88 0.64 -0.29
N PRO A 28 -2.30 0.03 0.85
CA PRO A 28 -1.62 -1.15 1.41
C PRO A 28 -1.71 -2.41 0.54
N LEU A 29 -2.60 -2.42 -0.45
CA LEU A 29 -2.80 -3.52 -1.41
C LEU A 29 -2.23 -3.18 -2.81
N GLY A 30 -1.56 -2.05 -2.95
CA GLY A 30 -1.22 -1.43 -4.23
C GLY A 30 -2.35 -0.54 -4.78
N ASN A 31 -2.10 0.09 -5.93
CA ASN A 31 -3.04 1.01 -6.58
C ASN A 31 -3.27 0.62 -8.05
N ASN A 32 -4.50 0.74 -8.54
CA ASN A 32 -4.86 0.48 -9.93
C ASN A 32 -4.79 1.72 -10.85
N ILE A 33 -4.60 2.93 -10.30
CA ILE A 33 -4.65 4.20 -11.08
C ILE A 33 -3.64 4.23 -12.23
N TYR A 34 -2.47 3.62 -12.06
CA TYR A 34 -1.38 3.67 -13.04
C TYR A 34 -1.19 2.36 -13.82
N ASN A 35 -2.14 1.43 -13.69
CA ASN A 35 -2.05 0.08 -14.28
C ASN A 35 -0.73 -0.63 -13.95
N LEU A 36 -0.17 -0.35 -12.77
CA LEU A 36 1.03 -0.98 -12.26
C LEU A 36 0.67 -2.30 -11.56
N PRO A 37 1.58 -3.28 -11.54
CA PRO A 37 1.39 -4.51 -10.75
C PRO A 37 1.06 -4.15 -9.31
N ARG A 38 0.00 -4.73 -8.75
CA ARG A 38 -0.42 -4.47 -7.38
C ARG A 38 0.19 -5.50 -6.44
N ALA A 39 0.52 -5.09 -5.22
CA ALA A 39 1.05 -5.99 -4.20
C ALA A 39 0.12 -7.19 -3.93
N VAL A 40 -1.20 -6.98 -3.95
CA VAL A 40 -2.19 -8.05 -3.72
C VAL A 40 -2.23 -9.10 -4.84
N ASP A 41 -1.71 -8.77 -6.02
CA ASP A 41 -1.65 -9.67 -7.18
C ASP A 41 -0.25 -10.33 -7.34
N ASP A 42 0.70 -10.05 -6.45
CA ASP A 42 2.04 -10.65 -6.49
C ASP A 42 1.94 -12.18 -6.28
N SER A 43 2.58 -12.95 -7.16
CA SER A 43 2.49 -14.41 -7.14
C SER A 43 2.97 -15.03 -5.83
N THR A 44 3.94 -14.40 -5.17
CA THR A 44 4.45 -14.85 -3.86
C THR A 44 3.38 -14.64 -2.80
N VAL A 45 2.73 -13.47 -2.79
CA VAL A 45 1.64 -13.16 -1.84
C VAL A 45 0.47 -14.10 -2.05
N VAL A 46 0.08 -14.35 -3.30
CA VAL A 46 -1.00 -15.28 -3.66
C VAL A 46 -0.67 -16.71 -3.21
N SER A 47 0.54 -17.19 -3.48
CA SER A 47 0.98 -18.52 -3.04
C SER A 47 0.96 -18.66 -1.52
N LEU A 48 1.55 -17.70 -0.80
CA LEU A 48 1.58 -17.72 0.66
C LEU A 48 0.19 -17.70 1.27
N ALA A 49 -0.71 -16.88 0.71
CA ALA A 49 -2.10 -16.81 1.16
C ALA A 49 -2.83 -18.15 0.94
N SER A 50 -2.62 -18.79 -0.21
CA SER A 50 -3.16 -20.11 -0.50
C SER A 50 -2.66 -21.18 0.48
N ASP A 51 -1.36 -21.20 0.76
CA ASP A 51 -0.73 -22.20 1.63
C ASP A 51 -1.28 -22.16 3.07
N ILE A 52 -1.68 -20.98 3.53
CA ILE A 52 -2.23 -20.77 4.88
C ILE A 52 -3.76 -20.61 4.91
N GLY A 53 -4.44 -20.79 3.78
CA GLY A 53 -5.90 -20.74 3.67
C GLY A 53 -6.50 -19.35 3.95
N LYS A 54 -5.86 -18.30 3.44
CA LYS A 54 -6.25 -16.89 3.64
C LYS A 54 -6.37 -16.15 2.30
N ASP A 55 -7.02 -14.99 2.33
CA ASP A 55 -7.04 -14.09 1.18
C ASP A 55 -5.72 -13.30 1.09
N PRO A 56 -5.19 -13.02 -0.12
CA PRO A 56 -3.96 -12.22 -0.29
C PRO A 56 -4.03 -10.85 0.40
N ALA A 57 -5.21 -10.22 0.42
CA ALA A 57 -5.40 -8.95 1.12
C ALA A 57 -5.26 -9.10 2.64
N GLN A 58 -5.74 -10.19 3.23
CA GLN A 58 -5.61 -10.44 4.68
C GLN A 58 -4.15 -10.61 5.06
N VAL A 59 -3.35 -11.27 4.21
CA VAL A 59 -1.91 -11.45 4.41
C VAL A 59 -1.19 -10.11 4.47
N LEU A 60 -1.41 -9.24 3.48
CA LEU A 60 -0.77 -7.92 3.42
C LEU A 60 -1.23 -6.98 4.55
N ILE A 61 -2.53 -6.98 4.87
CA ILE A 61 -3.08 -6.17 5.96
C ILE A 61 -2.51 -6.64 7.30
N SER A 62 -2.48 -7.95 7.55
CA SER A 62 -1.95 -8.52 8.78
C SER A 62 -0.46 -8.23 8.94
N TRP A 63 0.31 -8.36 7.87
CA TRP A 63 1.72 -7.97 7.86
C TRP A 63 1.93 -6.51 8.26
N ALA A 64 1.17 -5.60 7.64
CA ALA A 64 1.27 -4.17 7.92
C ALA A 64 0.86 -3.81 9.36
N ILE A 65 -0.16 -4.47 9.91
CA ILE A 65 -0.56 -4.30 11.32
C ILE A 65 0.52 -4.82 12.26
N GLN A 66 1.05 -6.02 12.00
CA GLN A 66 2.05 -6.68 12.86
C GLN A 66 3.36 -5.89 12.96
N ARG A 67 3.71 -5.11 11.92
CA ARG A 67 4.85 -4.16 11.96
C ARG A 67 4.53 -2.80 12.59
N GLY A 68 3.35 -2.64 13.20
CA GLY A 68 3.00 -1.44 13.96
C GLY A 68 2.37 -0.30 13.15
N THR A 69 1.87 -0.55 11.93
CA THR A 69 1.20 0.51 11.12
C THR A 69 -0.32 0.42 11.22
N VAL A 70 -0.99 1.57 11.18
CA VAL A 70 -2.43 1.65 10.91
C VAL A 70 -2.64 1.40 9.41
N VAL A 71 -3.65 0.62 9.03
CA VAL A 71 -3.83 0.17 7.63
C VAL A 71 -5.19 0.60 7.10
N LEU A 72 -5.22 1.24 5.92
CA LEU A 72 -6.44 1.79 5.32
C LEU A 72 -6.77 1.12 3.97
N PRO A 73 -7.24 -0.15 3.96
CA PRO A 73 -7.54 -0.86 2.71
C PRO A 73 -8.90 -0.41 2.14
N LYS A 74 -8.88 0.28 0.99
CA LYS A 74 -10.11 0.71 0.32
C LYS A 74 -10.83 -0.46 -0.37
N SER A 75 -12.13 -0.59 -0.14
CA SER A 75 -13.01 -1.48 -0.92
C SER A 75 -14.42 -0.90 -1.01
N VAL A 76 -15.12 -1.22 -2.11
CA VAL A 76 -16.57 -1.00 -2.27
C VAL A 76 -17.32 -2.34 -2.38
N THR A 77 -16.59 -3.46 -2.42
CA THR A 77 -17.16 -4.81 -2.52
C THR A 77 -17.41 -5.34 -1.11
N PRO A 78 -18.67 -5.63 -0.71
CA PRO A 78 -18.99 -6.03 0.66
C PRO A 78 -18.21 -7.24 1.18
N SER A 79 -18.02 -8.27 0.34
CA SER A 79 -17.23 -9.46 0.71
C SER A 79 -15.78 -9.12 1.04
N ARG A 80 -15.14 -8.26 0.25
CA ARG A 80 -13.77 -7.77 0.50
C ARG A 80 -13.69 -6.89 1.75
N ILE A 81 -14.70 -6.05 2.00
CA ILE A 81 -14.74 -5.25 3.24
C ILE A 81 -14.75 -6.17 4.46
N LYS A 82 -15.58 -7.23 4.44
CA LYS A 82 -15.62 -8.23 5.51
C LYS A 82 -14.30 -8.99 5.63
N SER A 83 -13.71 -9.42 4.51
CA SER A 83 -12.43 -10.14 4.49
C SER A 83 -11.28 -9.29 5.02
N ASN A 84 -11.19 -8.01 4.63
CA ASN A 84 -10.13 -7.09 5.06
C ASN A 84 -10.10 -6.86 6.59
N LEU A 85 -11.21 -7.11 7.30
CA LEU A 85 -11.30 -6.99 8.76
C LEU A 85 -10.87 -8.27 9.50
N GLN A 86 -10.70 -9.39 8.79
CA GLN A 86 -10.30 -10.67 9.36
C GLN A 86 -8.78 -10.79 9.37
N THR A 87 -8.16 -10.09 10.32
CA THR A 87 -6.71 -10.06 10.51
C THR A 87 -6.25 -11.20 11.42
N PHE A 88 -4.97 -11.54 11.33
CA PHE A 88 -4.35 -12.62 12.11
C PHE A 88 -2.86 -12.37 12.31
N GLU A 89 -2.21 -13.16 13.16
CA GLU A 89 -0.77 -13.09 13.36
C GLU A 89 -0.06 -13.99 12.33
N LEU A 90 0.89 -13.42 11.58
CA LEU A 90 1.73 -14.16 10.65
C LEU A 90 2.84 -14.87 11.42
N SER A 91 3.18 -16.08 10.97
CA SER A 91 4.42 -16.72 11.40
C SER A 91 5.63 -15.90 10.93
N ASP A 92 6.75 -16.02 11.65
CA ASP A 92 7.98 -15.30 11.31
C ASP A 92 8.43 -15.58 9.87
N ASP A 93 8.33 -16.83 9.39
CA ASP A 93 8.68 -17.20 8.02
C ASP A 93 7.85 -16.44 6.97
N VAL A 94 6.53 -16.39 7.14
CA VAL A 94 5.64 -15.67 6.21
C VAL A 94 5.90 -14.16 6.29
N PHE A 95 6.09 -13.63 7.50
CA PHE A 95 6.39 -12.22 7.72
C PHE A 95 7.69 -11.80 7.01
N GLN A 96 8.75 -12.59 7.15
CA GLN A 96 10.05 -12.32 6.51
C GLN A 96 9.98 -12.45 4.98
N LYS A 97 9.22 -13.43 4.46
CA LYS A 97 9.01 -13.56 3.01
C LYS A 97 8.33 -12.32 2.43
N ILE A 98 7.29 -11.80 3.07
CA ILE A 98 6.63 -10.56 2.62
C ILE A 98 7.58 -9.37 2.72
N LEU A 99 8.35 -9.27 3.82
CA LEU A 99 9.34 -8.20 3.99
C LEU A 99 10.38 -8.19 2.87
N SER A 100 10.80 -9.38 2.41
CA SER A 100 11.77 -9.51 1.31
C SER A 100 11.25 -9.10 -0.07
N LEU A 101 9.94 -8.82 -0.21
CA LEU A 101 9.33 -8.37 -1.47
C LEU A 101 9.51 -6.86 -1.73
N ASP A 102 10.16 -6.12 -0.82
CA ASP A 102 10.41 -4.70 -1.05
C ASP A 102 11.25 -4.49 -2.32
N ARG A 103 10.76 -3.59 -3.17
CA ARG A 103 11.35 -3.22 -4.46
C ARG A 103 11.50 -1.71 -4.59
N HIS A 104 11.37 -0.96 -3.49
CA HIS A 104 11.35 0.50 -3.48
C HIS A 104 10.37 1.09 -4.51
N HIS A 105 9.21 0.44 -4.67
CA HIS A 105 8.22 0.82 -5.67
C HIS A 105 7.20 1.80 -5.10
N ARG A 106 7.00 2.93 -5.78
CA ARG A 106 6.08 3.98 -5.34
C ARG A 106 4.90 4.13 -6.31
N TYR A 107 3.69 3.89 -5.82
CA TYR A 107 2.47 4.10 -6.61
C TYR A 107 2.08 5.57 -6.72
N ASN A 108 2.38 6.39 -5.71
CA ASN A 108 2.00 7.81 -5.71
C ASN A 108 3.25 8.67 -5.82
N PHE A 109 3.62 9.00 -7.06
CA PHE A 109 4.73 9.89 -7.37
C PHE A 109 4.16 11.14 -8.08
N PRO A 110 4.03 12.29 -7.39
CA PRO A 110 3.32 13.44 -7.92
C PRO A 110 4.20 14.30 -8.86
N ALA A 111 4.91 13.68 -9.81
CA ALA A 111 5.79 14.37 -10.78
C ALA A 111 5.13 15.55 -11.51
N ARG A 112 3.81 15.44 -11.76
CA ARG A 112 3.00 16.48 -12.40
C ARG A 112 3.03 17.83 -11.67
N LEU A 113 3.40 17.85 -10.38
CA LEU A 113 3.53 19.09 -9.60
C LEU A 113 4.82 19.84 -9.93
N GLY A 114 5.78 19.22 -10.62
CA GLY A 114 7.06 19.84 -10.96
C GLY A 114 8.03 19.96 -9.79
N VAL A 115 7.81 19.20 -8.71
CA VAL A 115 8.68 19.12 -7.53
C VAL A 115 9.14 17.67 -7.36
N ASP A 116 10.44 17.47 -7.19
CA ASP A 116 10.96 16.17 -6.75
C ASP A 116 10.85 16.09 -5.22
N ILE A 117 9.84 15.36 -4.75
CA ILE A 117 9.56 15.22 -3.31
C ILE A 117 10.44 14.14 -2.67
N PHE A 118 10.93 13.19 -3.48
CA PHE A 118 11.59 11.99 -2.98
C PHE A 118 13.05 11.88 -3.42
N ASP A 119 13.57 12.89 -4.13
CA ASP A 119 14.91 12.90 -4.73
C ASP A 119 15.17 11.67 -5.62
N GLU A 120 14.13 11.22 -6.33
CA GLU A 120 14.11 9.96 -7.10
C GLU A 120 14.15 10.20 -8.62
N VAL A 121 14.07 11.46 -9.11
CA VAL A 121 13.95 11.75 -10.56
C VAL A 121 14.86 12.88 -11.03
N SER A 122 15.26 12.82 -12.31
CA SER A 122 16.03 13.91 -12.92
C SER A 122 15.16 15.15 -13.20
N PRO A 123 15.76 16.36 -13.21
CA PRO A 123 15.05 17.59 -13.61
C PRO A 123 14.40 17.48 -15.00
N GLU A 124 15.00 16.74 -15.93
CA GLU A 124 14.48 16.51 -17.27
C GLU A 124 13.18 15.68 -17.25
N SER A 125 13.19 14.57 -16.50
CA SER A 125 12.02 13.68 -16.32
C SER A 125 10.86 14.42 -15.65
N LEU A 126 11.18 15.26 -14.67
CA LEU A 126 10.20 16.09 -13.96
C LEU A 126 9.55 17.12 -14.88
N ARG A 127 10.35 17.87 -15.66
CA ARG A 127 9.83 18.83 -16.66
C ARG A 127 8.94 18.14 -17.69
N LYS A 128 9.36 16.97 -18.19
CA LYS A 128 8.56 16.19 -19.13
C LYS A 128 7.22 15.78 -18.52
N SER A 129 7.21 15.32 -17.28
CA SER A 129 5.98 14.91 -16.57
C SER A 129 4.97 16.06 -16.42
N VAL A 130 5.47 17.28 -16.18
CA VAL A 130 4.63 18.49 -16.12
C VAL A 130 4.03 18.83 -17.48
N GLU A 131 4.82 18.78 -18.56
CA GLU A 131 4.32 19.07 -19.91
C GLU A 131 3.33 18.00 -20.40
N ASP A 132 3.62 16.71 -20.18
CA ASP A 132 2.71 15.60 -20.49
C ASP A 132 1.34 15.81 -19.79
N TRP A 133 1.37 16.25 -18.52
CA TRP A 133 0.15 16.54 -17.77
C TRP A 133 -0.60 17.75 -18.32
N LYS A 134 0.09 18.85 -18.66
CA LYS A 134 -0.53 20.03 -19.30
C LYS A 134 -1.19 19.66 -20.61
N GLU A 135 -0.54 18.86 -21.44
CA GLU A 135 -1.10 18.40 -22.71
C GLU A 135 -2.35 17.53 -22.49
N ALA A 136 -2.30 16.58 -21.55
CA ALA A 136 -3.45 15.77 -21.18
C ALA A 136 -4.64 16.63 -20.72
N GLN A 137 -4.40 17.68 -19.92
CA GLN A 137 -5.45 18.61 -19.50
C GLN A 137 -6.03 19.43 -20.66
N ARG A 138 -5.20 19.86 -21.62
CA ARG A 138 -5.70 20.54 -22.83
C ARG A 138 -6.61 19.63 -23.66
N LYS A 139 -6.20 18.37 -23.87
CA LYS A 139 -7.01 17.37 -24.61
C LYS A 139 -8.35 17.12 -23.93
N LEU A 140 -8.36 16.95 -22.60
CA LEU A 140 -9.60 16.76 -21.84
C LEU A 140 -10.57 17.93 -21.98
N ARG A 141 -10.07 19.16 -21.99
CA ARG A 141 -10.90 20.37 -22.16
C ARG A 141 -11.39 20.58 -23.59
N ALA A 142 -10.67 20.07 -24.59
CA ALA A 142 -11.04 20.20 -25.99
C ALA A 142 -12.09 19.17 -26.44
N GLY A 143 -12.28 18.09 -25.67
CA GLY A 143 -13.30 17.06 -25.91
C GLY A 143 -14.58 17.21 -25.09
N GLN A 144 -14.73 18.32 -24.36
CA GLN A 144 -15.93 18.72 -23.61
C GLN A 144 -16.61 19.90 -24.32
#